data_AF-A0A835BLJ1-F1
#
_entry.id   AF-A0A835BLJ1-F1
#
_cell.length_a   1.000
_cell.length_b   1.000
_cell.length_c   1.000
_cell.angle_alpha   90.00
_cell.angle_beta   90.00
_cell.angle_gamma   90.00
#
_symmetry.space_group_name_H-M   'P 1'
#
loop_
_entity.id
_entity.type
_entity.pdbx_description
1 polymer ?
#
loop_
_entity_poly.entity_id
_entity_poly.type
_entity_poly.pdbx_seq_one_letter_code
_entity_poly.pdbx_strand_id
1 'polypeptide(L)'
;MRQQRFVALVLLVASACASTAASAFVGDVRVALKHIDAGKQLSRPELIRRAMRRSKARAAALSAARSRGVFRFPPGKSDQQAPGGTPVRPSGDLEYVVDLAIGTPPQHVSALLDTGSDLIWTQCAPCATCLTQPDPLFVPAQSSSYEPMHCTGPLCSDIAHHGCQRPPDTCTYRYNYGDGTTTMGVYATERFTFTSSGDVLTTVPLGFGCGSVNVGSLNNASGIVGFGRNPLSLVSQLSIRRFSYCLTPYASGRKSTLLFGSLADTLYGDDDALVQTTPLLQSPQNPTFYYVHLTGLTVGTRRLRIPESAFALRPDGTGGVIVDSGTALTLLPGAVLAEVVRAFRTQLRLPFANGSADDGVCFVVPTEAWWRRAAGTSSSSSLSQVAVPRMVLHFQGGADLDLPRRNYVLDDHRRGRLCLLLADSGDDGSTIGNLVQQDMRVLYDLEAETLSFAPAQC
;
A
#
# COMPACT_ATOMS: atom_id res chain seq x y z
N MET A 1 -26.17 -65.05 37.81
CA MET A 1 -25.18 -64.06 37.31
C MET A 1 -25.49 -63.75 35.85
N ARG A 2 -26.14 -62.63 35.56
CA ARG A 2 -26.37 -62.11 34.21
C ARG A 2 -26.08 -60.60 34.25
N GLN A 3 -24.93 -60.19 33.71
CA GLN A 3 -24.58 -58.78 33.56
C GLN A 3 -25.38 -58.17 32.40
N GLN A 4 -26.26 -57.23 32.70
CA GLN A 4 -26.84 -56.34 31.70
C GLN A 4 -25.94 -55.10 31.57
N ARG A 5 -25.33 -54.93 30.40
CA ARG A 5 -24.58 -53.72 30.04
C ARG A 5 -25.58 -52.68 29.54
N PHE A 6 -25.73 -51.58 30.27
CA PHE A 6 -26.42 -50.38 29.78
C PHE A 6 -25.52 -49.65 28.78
N VAL A 7 -25.99 -49.49 27.55
CA VAL A 7 -25.38 -48.59 26.56
C VAL A 7 -26.13 -47.27 26.64
N ALA A 8 -25.46 -46.22 27.12
CA ALA A 8 -25.99 -44.86 27.13
C ALA A 8 -25.87 -44.27 25.72
N LEU A 9 -27.00 -43.99 25.08
CA LEU A 9 -27.07 -43.29 23.79
C LEU A 9 -26.87 -41.79 24.04
N VAL A 10 -25.67 -41.28 23.78
CA VAL A 10 -25.40 -39.83 23.80
C VAL A 10 -25.92 -39.23 22.50
N LEU A 11 -27.05 -38.53 22.56
CA LEU A 11 -27.57 -37.69 21.48
C LEU A 11 -26.67 -36.45 21.34
N LEU A 12 -25.76 -36.49 20.37
CA LEU A 12 -25.06 -35.30 19.87
C LEU A 12 -26.06 -34.46 19.08
N VAL A 13 -26.60 -33.41 19.72
CA VAL A 13 -27.31 -32.34 19.01
C VAL A 13 -26.25 -31.55 18.25
N ALA A 14 -26.13 -31.81 16.96
CA ALA A 14 -25.37 -30.97 16.05
C ALA A 14 -26.07 -29.61 15.97
N SER A 15 -25.55 -28.64 16.73
CA SER A 15 -25.93 -27.25 16.60
C SER A 15 -25.44 -26.78 15.22
N ALA A 16 -26.34 -26.70 14.26
CA ALA A 16 -26.09 -26.06 12.98
C ALA A 16 -25.94 -24.55 13.25
N CYS A 17 -24.72 -24.12 13.58
CA CYS A 17 -24.32 -22.74 13.40
C CYS A 17 -24.43 -22.46 11.90
N ALA A 18 -25.52 -21.78 11.52
CA ALA A 18 -25.59 -21.10 10.24
C ALA A 18 -24.51 -20.01 10.26
N SER A 19 -23.29 -20.37 9.83
CA SER A 19 -22.34 -19.41 9.32
C SER A 19 -23.04 -18.73 8.15
N THR A 20 -23.35 -17.44 8.30
CA THR A 20 -23.61 -16.58 7.16
C THR A 20 -22.31 -16.54 6.37
N ALA A 21 -22.13 -17.50 5.47
CA ALA A 21 -21.11 -17.44 4.45
C ALA A 21 -21.36 -16.13 3.71
N ALA A 22 -20.50 -15.14 3.93
CA ALA A 22 -20.43 -13.98 3.06
C ALA A 22 -20.38 -14.54 1.64
N SER A 23 -21.39 -14.25 0.83
CA SER A 23 -21.39 -14.67 -0.56
C SER A 23 -20.10 -14.12 -1.16
N ALA A 24 -19.18 -15.00 -1.54
CA ALA A 24 -17.94 -14.58 -2.17
C ALA A 24 -18.30 -13.64 -3.33
N PHE A 25 -17.56 -12.54 -3.48
CA PHE A 25 -17.73 -11.67 -4.63
C PHE A 25 -17.44 -12.49 -5.90
N VAL A 26 -18.49 -12.93 -6.59
CA VAL A 26 -18.38 -13.62 -7.88
C VAL A 26 -18.50 -12.54 -8.95
N GLY A 27 -17.36 -11.94 -9.31
CA GLY A 27 -17.33 -10.89 -10.31
C GLY A 27 -15.92 -10.54 -10.73
N ASP A 28 -15.78 -10.25 -12.01
CA ASP A 28 -14.60 -9.68 -12.61
C ASP A 28 -14.72 -8.15 -12.55
N VAL A 29 -13.82 -7.50 -11.80
CA VAL A 29 -13.86 -6.03 -11.66
C VAL A 29 -12.60 -5.44 -12.24
N ARG A 30 -12.77 -4.38 -13.03
CA ARG A 30 -11.69 -3.56 -13.54
C ARG A 30 -11.87 -2.15 -13.03
N VAL A 31 -10.91 -1.71 -12.25
CA VAL A 31 -10.88 -0.36 -11.68
C VAL A 31 -9.73 0.41 -12.31
N ALA A 32 -10.03 1.62 -12.76
CA ALA A 32 -9.00 2.57 -13.17
C ALA A 32 -8.45 3.29 -11.93
N LEU A 33 -7.14 3.27 -11.76
CA LEU A 33 -6.44 3.98 -10.70
C LEU A 33 -5.81 5.25 -11.26
N LYS A 34 -5.86 6.33 -10.48
CA LYS A 34 -5.20 7.60 -10.79
C LYS A 34 -4.10 7.86 -9.78
N HIS A 35 -3.01 8.45 -10.23
CA HIS A 35 -2.01 8.95 -9.31
C HIS A 35 -2.57 10.17 -8.53
N ILE A 36 -2.22 10.34 -7.25
CA ILE A 36 -2.73 11.44 -6.39
C ILE A 36 -2.33 12.84 -6.89
N ASP A 37 -1.27 12.92 -7.68
CA ASP A 37 -0.82 14.14 -8.34
C ASP A 37 -1.28 14.22 -9.82
N ALA A 38 -2.17 13.33 -10.28
CA ALA A 38 -2.70 13.37 -11.64
C ALA A 38 -3.41 14.70 -11.94
N GLY A 39 -3.23 15.20 -13.16
CA GLY A 39 -3.78 16.49 -13.59
C GLY A 39 -3.01 17.72 -13.10
N LYS A 40 -2.05 17.56 -12.17
CA LYS A 40 -1.15 18.66 -11.78
C LYS A 40 -0.11 18.85 -12.87
N GLN A 41 0.07 20.08 -13.37
CA GLN A 41 1.08 20.41 -14.37
C GLN A 41 2.48 20.47 -13.74
N LEU A 42 2.97 19.33 -13.29
CA LEU A 42 4.25 19.16 -12.61
C LEU A 42 5.20 18.31 -13.47
N SER A 43 6.48 18.66 -13.46
CA SER A 43 7.52 17.86 -14.10
C SER A 43 7.79 16.56 -13.32
N ARG A 44 8.34 15.54 -14.00
CA ARG A 44 8.73 14.27 -13.34
C ARG A 44 9.58 14.48 -12.07
N PRO A 45 10.62 15.34 -12.05
CA PRO A 45 11.37 15.59 -10.82
C PRO A 45 10.53 16.20 -9.69
N GLU A 46 9.56 17.07 -10.00
CA GLU A 46 8.67 17.64 -8.98
C GLU A 46 7.71 16.60 -8.41
N LEU A 47 7.13 15.77 -9.28
CA LEU A 47 6.29 14.64 -8.91
C LEU A 47 7.05 13.68 -8.00
N ILE A 48 8.24 13.23 -8.40
CA ILE A 48 9.05 12.31 -7.60
C ILE A 48 9.47 12.93 -6.28
N ARG A 49 9.84 14.21 -6.22
CA ARG A 49 10.16 14.87 -4.93
C ARG A 49 8.97 14.92 -3.98
N ARG A 50 7.74 15.06 -4.49
CA ARG A 50 6.51 14.96 -3.68
C ARG A 50 6.35 13.54 -3.13
N ALA A 51 6.50 12.53 -3.99
CA ALA A 51 6.51 11.11 -3.63
C ALA A 51 7.56 10.79 -2.55
N MET A 52 8.77 11.34 -2.68
CA MET A 52 9.87 11.13 -1.75
C MET A 52 9.55 11.68 -0.36
N ARG A 53 8.94 12.86 -0.28
CA ARG A 53 8.52 13.43 1.01
C ARG A 53 7.48 12.55 1.70
N ARG A 54 6.50 12.07 0.94
CA ARG A 54 5.47 11.15 1.44
C ARG A 54 6.06 9.82 1.90
N SER A 55 6.91 9.22 1.09
CA SER A 55 7.56 7.95 1.43
C SER A 55 8.42 8.03 2.69
N LYS A 56 9.07 9.19 2.95
CA LYS A 56 9.84 9.40 4.19
C LYS A 56 8.94 9.51 5.43
N ALA A 57 7.79 10.17 5.31
CA ALA A 57 6.81 10.21 6.38
C ALA A 57 6.20 8.81 6.63
N ARG A 58 5.91 8.05 5.55
CA ARG A 58 5.49 6.64 5.61
C ARG A 58 6.57 5.69 6.16
N ALA A 59 7.85 6.01 6.00
CA ALA A 59 8.94 5.23 6.61
C ALA A 59 8.88 5.29 8.14
N ALA A 60 8.78 6.50 8.70
CA ALA A 60 8.65 6.71 10.14
C ALA A 60 7.40 6.01 10.70
N ALA A 61 6.31 6.08 9.94
CA ALA A 61 5.05 5.40 10.22
C ALA A 61 5.17 3.87 10.34
N LEU A 62 5.75 3.24 9.33
CA LEU A 62 5.91 1.79 9.27
C LEU A 62 6.89 1.30 10.33
N SER A 63 7.97 2.04 10.59
CA SER A 63 8.91 1.73 11.67
C SER A 63 8.20 1.71 13.04
N ALA A 64 7.34 2.70 13.31
CA ALA A 64 6.56 2.75 14.55
C ALA A 64 5.53 1.61 14.66
N ALA A 65 4.92 1.21 13.55
CA ALA A 65 3.97 0.09 13.52
C ALA A 65 4.64 -1.27 13.79
N ARG A 66 5.80 -1.53 13.17
CA ARG A 66 6.53 -2.81 13.33
C ARG A 66 7.13 -2.98 14.72
N SER A 67 7.69 -1.92 15.29
CA SER A 67 8.31 -1.94 16.62
C SER A 67 7.32 -2.11 17.77
N ARG A 68 6.02 -1.87 17.54
CA ARG A 68 5.01 -1.84 18.61
C ARG A 68 4.14 -3.07 18.75
N GLY A 69 4.29 -4.10 17.90
CA GLY A 69 3.60 -5.40 18.04
C GLY A 69 2.17 -5.28 18.58
N VAL A 70 1.23 -4.92 17.71
CA VAL A 70 -0.17 -4.54 18.04
C VAL A 70 -0.27 -3.24 18.86
N PHE A 71 -1.03 -2.25 18.36
CA PHE A 71 -1.45 -1.07 19.14
C PHE A 71 -2.38 -1.50 20.30
N ARG A 72 -1.83 -2.13 21.34
CA ARG A 72 -2.50 -2.30 22.64
C ARG A 72 -2.26 -1.04 23.45
N PHE A 73 -3.15 -0.06 23.31
CA PHE A 73 -3.33 0.92 24.38
C PHE A 73 -4.01 0.24 25.58
N PRO A 74 -3.57 0.51 26.82
CA PRO A 74 -4.21 -0.05 28.00
C PRO A 74 -5.68 0.38 28.08
N PRO A 75 -6.60 -0.51 28.51
CA PRO A 75 -8.00 -0.16 28.65
C PRO A 75 -8.18 0.78 29.85
N GLY A 76 -8.77 1.96 29.59
CA GLY A 76 -9.37 2.82 30.60
C GLY A 76 -8.52 4.03 31.02
N LYS A 77 -8.92 5.22 30.55
CA LYS A 77 -9.82 6.14 31.27
C LYS A 77 -10.09 7.32 30.34
N SER A 78 -11.36 7.70 30.26
CA SER A 78 -11.80 8.96 29.69
C SER A 78 -11.18 10.10 30.49
N ASP A 79 -10.03 10.62 30.06
CA ASP A 79 -9.61 11.95 30.49
C ASP A 79 -8.80 12.63 29.40
N GLN A 80 -9.16 13.88 29.19
CA GLN A 80 -8.59 14.81 28.24
C GLN A 80 -7.13 15.10 28.60
N GLN A 81 -6.18 14.57 27.84
CA GLN A 81 -4.92 15.27 27.61
C GLN A 81 -4.24 14.69 26.37
N ALA A 82 -4.19 15.47 25.29
CA ALA A 82 -3.32 15.18 24.16
C ALA A 82 -1.86 15.11 24.65
N PRO A 83 -1.10 14.03 24.37
CA PRO A 83 0.32 14.01 24.66
C PRO A 83 1.02 15.12 23.88
N GLY A 84 1.94 15.83 24.55
CA GLY A 84 2.67 17.00 24.06
C GLY A 84 3.25 16.85 22.65
N GLY A 85 3.16 17.95 21.91
CA GLY A 85 3.37 18.05 20.48
C GLY A 85 4.72 17.56 19.98
N THR A 86 4.66 16.49 19.18
CA THR A 86 5.44 16.43 17.94
C THR A 86 4.68 17.22 16.88
N PRO A 87 5.33 18.09 16.08
CA PRO A 87 4.64 18.81 15.02
C PRO A 87 4.01 17.79 14.06
N VAL A 88 2.68 17.70 14.05
CA VAL A 88 1.93 16.89 13.09
C VAL A 88 2.20 17.49 11.72
N ARG A 89 3.08 16.84 10.94
CA ARG A 89 3.28 17.20 9.53
C ARG A 89 2.13 16.59 8.74
N PRO A 90 1.36 17.38 7.98
CA PRO A 90 0.28 16.84 7.16
C PRO A 90 0.91 16.02 6.02
N SER A 91 0.77 14.70 6.07
CA SER A 91 1.34 13.82 5.06
C SER A 91 0.32 12.72 4.79
N GLY A 92 -0.48 12.87 3.73
CA GLY A 92 -1.26 11.76 3.20
C GLY A 92 -0.30 10.97 2.36
N ASP A 93 0.29 9.90 2.88
CA ASP A 93 1.51 9.38 2.25
C ASP A 93 1.29 8.39 1.11
N LEU A 94 0.03 8.17 0.76
CA LEU A 94 -0.39 7.24 -0.28
C LEU A 94 -0.40 7.89 -1.67
N GLU A 95 -0.34 7.05 -2.70
CA GLU A 95 0.07 7.47 -4.04
C GLU A 95 -1.01 7.28 -5.11
N TYR A 96 -1.89 6.28 -4.94
CA TYR A 96 -2.91 5.93 -5.93
C TYR A 96 -4.31 6.09 -5.35
N VAL A 97 -5.20 6.60 -6.18
CA VAL A 97 -6.59 6.89 -5.85
C VAL A 97 -7.50 6.03 -6.72
N VAL A 98 -8.55 5.51 -6.10
CA VAL A 98 -9.67 4.83 -6.74
C VAL A 98 -10.92 5.70 -6.63
N ASP A 99 -11.63 5.87 -7.75
CA ASP A 99 -12.95 6.49 -7.76
C ASP A 99 -14.01 5.42 -7.51
N LEU A 100 -14.87 5.67 -6.54
CA LEU A 100 -15.93 4.76 -6.07
C LEU A 100 -17.26 5.50 -6.02
N ALA A 101 -18.34 4.73 -6.04
CA ALA A 101 -19.67 5.25 -5.73
C ALA A 101 -20.24 4.52 -4.49
N ILE A 102 -20.66 5.29 -3.49
CA ILE A 102 -21.15 4.79 -2.20
C ILE A 102 -22.58 5.29 -1.98
N GLY A 103 -23.49 4.42 -1.57
CA GLY A 103 -24.86 4.79 -1.18
C GLY A 103 -25.95 4.56 -2.22
N THR A 104 -27.19 4.80 -1.79
CA THR A 104 -28.41 4.70 -2.61
C THR A 104 -29.28 5.96 -2.44
N PRO A 105 -29.26 6.92 -3.40
CA PRO A 105 -28.51 6.89 -4.66
C PRO A 105 -26.99 7.02 -4.48
N PRO A 106 -26.18 6.61 -5.48
CA PRO A 106 -24.72 6.64 -5.36
C PRO A 106 -24.14 8.05 -5.24
N GLN A 107 -23.20 8.22 -4.30
CA GLN A 107 -22.40 9.42 -4.07
C GLN A 107 -20.94 9.15 -4.44
N HIS A 108 -20.31 10.06 -5.19
CA HIS A 108 -18.93 9.90 -5.65
C HIS A 108 -17.93 10.06 -4.50
N VAL A 109 -16.94 9.17 -4.44
CA VAL A 109 -15.84 9.19 -3.46
C VAL A 109 -14.53 8.84 -4.16
N SER A 110 -13.52 9.68 -3.98
CA SER A 110 -12.17 9.42 -4.51
C SER A 110 -11.23 9.07 -3.35
N ALA A 111 -10.90 7.79 -3.17
CA ALA A 111 -10.21 7.28 -1.97
C ALA A 111 -8.84 6.67 -2.30
N LEU A 112 -7.89 6.79 -1.38
CA LEU A 112 -6.53 6.25 -1.54
C LEU A 112 -6.54 4.73 -1.42
N LEU A 113 -5.82 4.03 -2.29
CA LEU A 113 -5.62 2.58 -2.21
C LEU A 113 -4.38 2.26 -1.38
N ASP A 114 -4.52 1.42 -0.35
CA ASP A 114 -3.42 1.08 0.58
C ASP A 114 -3.34 -0.43 0.88
N THR A 115 -2.34 -1.12 0.34
CA THR A 115 -2.02 -2.51 0.72
C THR A 115 -1.40 -2.64 2.10
N GLY A 116 -1.05 -1.53 2.75
CA GLY A 116 -0.45 -1.46 4.08
C GLY A 116 -1.46 -1.21 5.22
N SER A 117 -2.77 -1.23 4.97
CA SER A 117 -3.79 -1.07 6.01
C SER A 117 -5.08 -1.79 5.67
N ASP A 118 -5.96 -1.95 6.67
CA ASP A 118 -7.19 -2.73 6.52
C ASP A 118 -8.45 -1.88 6.39
N LEU A 119 -8.56 -0.72 7.03
CA LEU A 119 -9.84 -0.01 7.11
C LEU A 119 -10.26 0.61 5.76
N ILE A 120 -11.50 0.33 5.31
CA ILE A 120 -12.21 1.13 4.30
C ILE A 120 -12.93 2.28 5.01
N TRP A 121 -12.70 3.52 4.63
CA TRP A 121 -13.40 4.67 5.21
C TRP A 121 -13.43 5.90 4.28
N THR A 122 -14.39 6.79 4.52
CA THR A 122 -14.50 8.11 3.87
C THR A 122 -14.95 9.17 4.87
N GLN A 123 -14.70 10.45 4.56
CA GLN A 123 -15.19 11.56 5.37
C GLN A 123 -16.71 11.75 5.18
N CYS A 124 -17.43 11.87 6.30
CA CYS A 124 -18.89 11.91 6.35
C CYS A 124 -19.43 13.22 6.94
N ALA A 125 -20.59 13.66 6.44
CA ALA A 125 -21.38 14.73 7.03
C ALA A 125 -22.40 14.19 8.07
N PRO A 126 -22.66 14.90 9.18
CA PRO A 126 -21.94 16.09 9.64
C PRO A 126 -20.52 15.73 10.09
N CYS A 127 -19.56 16.58 9.71
CA CYS A 127 -18.17 16.40 10.08
C CYS A 127 -17.76 17.45 11.11
N ALA A 128 -17.28 17.00 12.27
CA ALA A 128 -16.80 17.88 13.32
C ALA A 128 -15.37 18.37 13.03
N THR A 129 -14.52 17.52 12.45
CA THR A 129 -13.18 17.90 11.98
C THR A 129 -12.88 17.12 10.71
N CYS A 130 -12.80 17.81 9.59
CA CYS A 130 -12.54 17.19 8.29
C CYS A 130 -11.30 17.79 7.62
N LEU A 131 -10.62 16.92 6.90
CA LEU A 131 -9.54 17.24 5.99
C LEU A 131 -10.12 17.81 4.70
N THR A 132 -9.37 18.72 4.08
CA THR A 132 -9.76 19.32 2.80
C THR A 132 -9.81 18.25 1.70
N GLN A 133 -10.93 18.21 0.98
CA GLN A 133 -11.16 17.39 -0.20
C GLN A 133 -11.96 18.18 -1.25
N PRO A 134 -11.81 17.89 -2.55
CA PRO A 134 -12.52 18.56 -3.64
C PRO A 134 -13.92 18.00 -3.83
N ASP A 135 -14.09 16.69 -3.62
CA ASP A 135 -15.39 16.02 -3.67
C ASP A 135 -16.23 16.36 -2.44
N PRO A 136 -17.57 16.39 -2.54
CA PRO A 136 -18.45 16.52 -1.38
C PRO A 136 -18.22 15.41 -0.34
N LEU A 137 -18.47 15.71 0.94
CA LEU A 137 -18.51 14.68 1.98
C LEU A 137 -19.64 13.68 1.68
N PHE A 138 -19.43 12.41 2.03
CA PHE A 138 -20.53 11.44 2.00
C PHE A 138 -21.60 11.87 2.99
N VAL A 139 -22.87 11.88 2.58
CA VAL A 139 -24.00 12.27 3.43
C VAL A 139 -24.83 11.02 3.73
N PRO A 140 -24.66 10.39 4.92
CA PRO A 140 -25.41 9.19 5.31
C PRO A 140 -26.92 9.38 5.23
N ALA A 141 -27.43 10.55 5.64
CA ALA A 141 -28.84 10.87 5.62
C ALA A 141 -29.47 10.94 4.22
N GLN A 142 -28.64 11.01 3.16
CA GLN A 142 -29.09 10.98 1.76
C GLN A 142 -28.99 9.59 1.13
N SER A 143 -28.53 8.58 1.87
CA SER A 143 -28.47 7.20 1.41
C SER A 143 -29.52 6.36 2.13
N SER A 144 -30.44 5.79 1.35
CA SER A 144 -31.46 4.86 1.86
C SER A 144 -30.90 3.50 2.29
N SER A 145 -29.63 3.20 1.96
CA SER A 145 -28.96 1.95 2.32
C SER A 145 -27.88 2.10 3.40
N TYR A 146 -27.76 3.28 4.01
CA TYR A 146 -26.85 3.50 5.12
C TYR A 146 -27.38 2.85 6.40
N GLU A 147 -26.60 1.95 6.99
CA GLU A 147 -26.97 1.24 8.20
C GLU A 147 -25.83 1.30 9.24
N PRO A 148 -25.96 2.06 10.33
CA PRO A 148 -25.00 2.03 11.44
C PRO A 148 -24.83 0.60 11.97
N MET A 149 -23.58 0.16 12.14
CA MET A 149 -23.31 -1.19 12.62
C MET A 149 -23.62 -1.28 14.11
N HIS A 150 -24.39 -2.29 14.51
CA HIS A 150 -24.60 -2.61 15.91
C HIS A 150 -23.30 -3.07 16.58
N CYS A 151 -23.22 -2.91 17.90
CA CYS A 151 -22.02 -3.28 18.64
C CYS A 151 -21.72 -4.79 18.64
N THR A 152 -22.75 -5.61 18.50
CA THR A 152 -22.62 -7.06 18.33
C THR A 152 -22.44 -7.46 16.87
N GLY A 153 -22.27 -6.49 15.96
CA GLY A 153 -22.00 -6.72 14.55
C GLY A 153 -20.62 -7.35 14.34
N PRO A 154 -20.46 -8.21 13.32
CA PRO A 154 -19.28 -9.06 13.17
C PRO A 154 -17.98 -8.24 13.06
N LEU A 155 -17.98 -7.20 12.22
CA LEU A 155 -16.80 -6.37 11.96
C LEU A 155 -16.51 -5.35 13.07
N CYS A 156 -17.44 -5.08 13.98
CA CYS A 156 -17.19 -4.13 15.08
C CYS A 156 -16.07 -4.64 15.99
N SER A 157 -16.06 -5.95 16.26
CA SER A 157 -15.05 -6.59 17.12
C SER A 157 -13.66 -6.69 16.47
N ASP A 158 -13.58 -6.64 15.14
CA ASP A 158 -12.32 -6.66 14.40
C ASP A 158 -11.57 -5.31 14.45
N ILE A 159 -12.26 -4.24 14.90
CA ILE A 159 -11.66 -2.93 15.07
C ILE A 159 -10.97 -2.88 16.44
N ALA A 160 -9.64 -2.75 16.42
CA ALA A 160 -8.81 -2.72 17.63
C ALA A 160 -9.23 -1.65 18.65
N HIS A 161 -9.74 -0.50 18.18
CA HIS A 161 -10.27 0.59 19.01
C HIS A 161 -11.71 0.91 18.64
N HIS A 162 -12.61 -0.05 18.85
CA HIS A 162 -14.04 0.21 18.78
C HIS A 162 -14.60 0.77 20.09
N GLY A 163 -15.73 1.46 19.97
CA GLY A 163 -16.56 1.89 21.08
C GLY A 163 -18.02 1.56 20.83
N CYS A 164 -18.83 1.64 21.87
CA CYS A 164 -20.25 1.34 21.83
C CYS A 164 -21.05 2.46 22.47
N GLN A 165 -21.75 3.23 21.64
CA GLN A 165 -22.67 4.26 22.11
C GLN A 165 -24.05 3.64 22.37
N ARG A 166 -24.73 4.06 23.45
CA ARG A 166 -26.11 3.64 23.79
C ARG A 166 -26.86 4.79 24.47
N PRO A 167 -28.13 5.08 24.09
CA PRO A 167 -28.87 4.70 22.88
C PRO A 167 -28.69 5.71 21.72
N PRO A 168 -28.71 5.29 20.43
CA PRO A 168 -28.89 3.91 19.93
C PRO A 168 -27.60 3.07 19.94
N ASP A 169 -27.72 1.73 19.98
CA ASP A 169 -26.58 0.78 19.98
C ASP A 169 -25.79 0.86 18.66
N THR A 170 -24.69 1.61 18.70
CA THR A 170 -23.90 1.98 17.52
C THR A 170 -22.42 1.74 17.75
N CYS A 171 -21.79 0.99 16.85
CA CYS A 171 -20.36 0.78 16.81
C CYS A 171 -19.65 2.05 16.35
N THR A 172 -18.76 2.57 17.18
CA THR A 172 -17.84 3.64 16.81
C THR A 172 -16.44 3.10 16.66
N TYR A 173 -15.61 3.80 15.89
CA TYR A 173 -14.23 3.37 15.65
C TYR A 173 -13.26 4.53 15.82
N ARG A 174 -12.02 4.17 16.17
CA ARG A 174 -10.84 5.01 16.03
C ARG A 174 -9.77 4.22 15.29
N TYR A 175 -9.23 4.80 14.23
CA TYR A 175 -8.18 4.16 13.45
C TYR A 175 -7.02 5.12 13.26
N ASN A 176 -5.81 4.66 13.62
CA ASN A 176 -4.59 5.46 13.53
C ASN A 176 -3.70 4.84 12.44
N TYR A 177 -3.35 5.63 11.45
CA TYR A 177 -2.34 5.29 10.46
C TYR A 177 -0.97 5.66 11.01
N GLY A 178 0.06 4.95 10.55
CA GLY A 178 1.41 5.22 11.06
C GLY A 178 1.92 6.63 10.68
N ASP A 179 1.41 7.24 9.61
CA ASP A 179 1.80 8.60 9.17
C ASP A 179 1.22 9.69 10.09
N GLY A 180 0.49 9.29 11.14
CA GLY A 180 -0.20 10.16 12.08
C GLY A 180 -1.62 10.51 11.63
N THR A 181 -2.04 10.13 10.42
CA THR A 181 -3.42 10.29 9.98
C THR A 181 -4.33 9.47 10.89
N THR A 182 -5.40 10.09 11.37
CA THR A 182 -6.36 9.45 12.28
C THR A 182 -7.77 9.74 11.80
N THR A 183 -8.63 8.73 11.85
CA THR A 183 -10.05 8.88 11.58
C THR A 183 -10.86 8.27 12.72
N MET A 184 -11.94 8.94 13.08
CA MET A 184 -12.90 8.51 14.09
C MET A 184 -14.31 8.79 13.61
N GLY A 185 -15.23 7.90 13.94
CA GLY A 185 -16.62 8.04 13.53
C GLY A 185 -17.47 6.81 13.85
N VAL A 186 -18.54 6.65 13.08
CA VAL A 186 -19.44 5.49 13.14
C VAL A 186 -18.95 4.44 12.16
N TYR A 187 -18.89 3.19 12.58
CA TYR A 187 -18.70 2.08 11.65
C TYR A 187 -20.08 1.62 11.17
N ALA A 188 -20.25 1.48 9.86
CA ALA A 188 -21.54 1.27 9.23
C ALA A 188 -21.42 0.29 8.06
N THR A 189 -22.56 -0.21 7.61
CA THR A 189 -22.69 -0.93 6.34
C THR A 189 -23.25 0.01 5.30
N GLU A 190 -22.72 -0.03 4.07
CA GLU A 190 -23.23 0.72 2.94
C GLU A 190 -22.96 -0.03 1.62
N ARG A 191 -23.70 0.33 0.57
CA ARG A 191 -23.56 -0.22 -0.77
C ARG A 191 -22.47 0.51 -1.55
N PHE A 192 -21.46 -0.23 -1.96
CA PHE A 192 -20.38 0.23 -2.84
C PHE A 192 -20.61 -0.29 -4.25
N THR A 193 -20.48 0.59 -5.24
CA THR A 193 -20.66 0.26 -6.65
C THR A 193 -19.33 0.29 -7.38
N PHE A 194 -19.03 -0.82 -8.05
CA PHE A 194 -17.83 -1.04 -8.85
C PHE A 194 -18.20 -1.26 -10.32
N THR A 195 -17.33 -0.86 -11.23
CA THR A 195 -17.48 -1.21 -12.66
C THR A 195 -16.88 -2.59 -12.92
N SER A 196 -17.72 -3.54 -13.31
CA SER A 196 -17.33 -4.87 -13.76
C SER A 196 -16.97 -4.87 -15.26
N SER A 197 -16.29 -5.93 -15.72
CA SER A 197 -16.01 -6.14 -17.15
C SER A 197 -17.29 -6.03 -18.00
N GLY A 198 -17.23 -5.26 -19.08
CA GLY A 198 -18.40 -4.99 -19.94
C GLY A 198 -19.26 -3.80 -19.48
N ASP A 199 -18.70 -2.91 -18.66
CA ASP A 199 -19.35 -1.70 -18.11
C ASP A 199 -20.60 -1.97 -17.25
N VAL A 200 -20.72 -3.20 -16.74
CA VAL A 200 -21.81 -3.59 -15.82
C VAL A 200 -21.49 -3.07 -14.42
N LEU A 201 -22.40 -2.30 -13.83
CA LEU A 201 -22.27 -1.85 -12.45
C LEU A 201 -22.61 -2.99 -11.49
N THR A 202 -21.68 -3.29 -10.58
CA THR A 202 -21.87 -4.27 -9.51
C THR A 202 -21.90 -3.55 -8.17
N THR A 203 -23.00 -3.72 -7.43
CA THR A 203 -23.21 -3.04 -6.14
C THR A 203 -23.27 -4.05 -5.01
N VAL A 204 -22.39 -3.89 -4.02
CA VAL A 204 -22.22 -4.84 -2.90
C VAL A 204 -22.20 -4.14 -1.54
N PRO A 205 -22.79 -4.73 -0.49
CA PRO A 205 -22.71 -4.18 0.85
C PRO A 205 -21.31 -4.39 1.43
N LEU A 206 -20.74 -3.33 2.03
CA LEU A 206 -19.46 -3.37 2.72
C LEU A 206 -19.56 -2.63 4.06
N GLY A 207 -18.84 -3.14 5.06
CA GLY A 207 -18.52 -2.44 6.28
C GLY A 207 -17.47 -1.36 6.01
N PHE A 208 -17.72 -0.14 6.47
CA PHE A 208 -16.81 0.98 6.29
C PHE A 208 -16.89 1.96 7.46
N GLY A 209 -15.82 2.73 7.63
CA GLY A 209 -15.76 3.86 8.55
C GLY A 209 -16.37 5.11 7.94
N CYS A 210 -17.39 5.65 8.60
CA CYS A 210 -17.97 6.95 8.29
C CYS A 210 -17.34 8.00 9.21
N GLY A 211 -16.26 8.63 8.74
CA GLY A 211 -15.37 9.46 9.56
C GLY A 211 -15.87 10.87 9.76
N SER A 212 -16.11 11.27 11.01
CA SER A 212 -16.57 12.62 11.40
C SER A 212 -15.51 13.46 12.12
N VAL A 213 -14.42 12.83 12.57
CA VAL A 213 -13.22 13.51 13.11
C VAL A 213 -11.99 12.90 12.46
N ASN A 214 -11.37 13.66 11.57
CA ASN A 214 -10.27 13.24 10.73
C ASN A 214 -9.11 14.24 10.88
N VAL A 215 -7.92 13.74 11.22
CA VAL A 215 -6.71 14.52 11.46
C VAL A 215 -5.59 13.99 10.59
N GLY A 216 -4.72 14.86 10.09
CA GLY A 216 -3.63 14.51 9.18
C GLY A 216 -3.80 15.13 7.80
N SER A 217 -3.55 14.37 6.75
CA SER A 217 -3.77 14.78 5.35
C SER A 217 -4.12 13.57 4.50
N LEU A 218 -4.94 13.79 3.48
CA LEU A 218 -5.27 12.78 2.46
C LEU A 218 -4.84 13.24 1.06
N ASN A 219 -4.01 14.30 0.96
CA ASN A 219 -3.65 14.91 -0.31
C ASN A 219 -4.83 15.20 -1.25
N ASN A 220 -5.96 15.65 -0.69
CA ASN A 220 -7.22 15.91 -1.39
C ASN A 220 -8.04 14.66 -1.75
N ALA A 221 -7.70 13.46 -1.28
CA ALA A 221 -8.59 12.31 -1.34
C ALA A 221 -9.66 12.38 -0.23
N SER A 222 -10.76 11.65 -0.43
CA SER A 222 -11.92 11.59 0.46
C SER A 222 -11.79 10.56 1.58
N GLY A 223 -10.85 9.63 1.47
CA GLY A 223 -10.70 8.52 2.41
C GLY A 223 -9.62 7.54 1.99
N ILE A 224 -9.64 6.34 2.58
CA ILE A 224 -8.69 5.26 2.27
C ILE A 224 -9.48 3.94 2.13
N VAL A 225 -9.09 3.13 1.16
CA VAL A 225 -9.54 1.76 0.96
C VAL A 225 -8.38 0.83 1.29
N GLY A 226 -8.50 0.18 2.45
CA GLY A 226 -7.54 -0.82 2.89
C GLY A 226 -7.59 -2.09 2.05
N PHE A 227 -6.42 -2.54 1.61
CA PHE A 227 -6.17 -3.76 0.86
C PHE A 227 -5.34 -4.78 1.66
N GLY A 228 -5.17 -4.55 2.97
CA GLY A 228 -4.53 -5.50 3.87
C GLY A 228 -5.30 -6.82 3.99
N ARG A 229 -4.80 -7.71 4.83
CA ARG A 229 -5.30 -9.10 4.90
C ARG A 229 -6.26 -9.38 6.07
N ASN A 230 -6.59 -8.38 6.89
CA ASN A 230 -7.54 -8.57 8.00
C ASN A 230 -9.00 -8.35 7.55
N PRO A 231 -9.99 -8.74 8.39
CA PRO A 231 -11.41 -8.70 8.03
C PRO A 231 -11.97 -7.33 7.60
N LEU A 232 -11.36 -6.22 8.03
CA LEU A 232 -11.83 -4.88 7.69
C LEU A 232 -11.51 -4.44 6.25
N SER A 233 -10.62 -5.15 5.54
CA SER A 233 -10.16 -4.78 4.20
C SER A 233 -11.15 -5.10 3.09
N LEU A 234 -11.05 -4.36 1.98
CA LEU A 234 -11.86 -4.62 0.78
C LEU A 234 -11.64 -6.06 0.28
N VAL A 235 -10.40 -6.50 0.31
CA VAL A 235 -9.97 -7.84 -0.12
C VAL A 235 -10.68 -8.92 0.70
N SER A 236 -10.69 -8.79 2.02
CA SER A 236 -11.32 -9.77 2.92
C SER A 236 -12.85 -9.72 2.87
N GLN A 237 -13.45 -8.52 2.92
CA GLN A 237 -14.90 -8.37 2.92
C GLN A 237 -15.55 -8.89 1.62
N LEU A 238 -14.86 -8.75 0.49
CA LEU A 238 -15.30 -9.30 -0.80
C LEU A 238 -14.85 -10.76 -1.02
N SER A 239 -14.08 -11.35 -0.10
CA SER A 239 -13.48 -12.68 -0.27
C SER A 239 -12.67 -12.79 -1.57
N ILE A 240 -11.95 -11.73 -1.93
CA ILE A 240 -11.09 -11.69 -3.11
C ILE A 240 -9.93 -12.67 -2.89
N ARG A 241 -9.84 -13.69 -3.75
CA ARG A 241 -8.74 -14.67 -3.72
C ARG A 241 -7.51 -14.22 -4.48
N ARG A 242 -7.71 -13.42 -5.53
CA ARG A 242 -6.67 -12.91 -6.41
C ARG A 242 -6.97 -11.48 -6.81
N PHE A 243 -5.96 -10.62 -6.74
CA PHE A 243 -6.03 -9.29 -7.34
C PHE A 243 -4.69 -8.93 -7.96
N SER A 244 -4.74 -8.13 -9.03
CA SER A 244 -3.53 -7.63 -9.66
C SER A 244 -3.66 -6.17 -10.04
N TYR A 245 -2.55 -5.45 -10.07
CA TYR A 245 -2.51 -4.10 -10.61
C TYR A 245 -1.38 -3.95 -11.63
N CYS A 246 -1.55 -2.97 -12.51
CA CYS A 246 -0.55 -2.52 -13.48
C CYS A 246 -0.40 -1.00 -13.31
N LEU A 247 0.68 -0.59 -12.65
CA LEU A 247 0.93 0.80 -12.34
C LEU A 247 1.66 1.47 -13.51
N THR A 248 1.07 2.51 -14.06
CA THR A 248 1.69 3.33 -15.10
C THR A 248 2.88 4.12 -14.53
N PRO A 249 3.83 4.55 -15.38
CA PRO A 249 4.95 5.37 -14.94
C PRO A 249 4.48 6.63 -14.26
N TYR A 250 5.23 7.06 -13.23
CA TYR A 250 4.82 8.15 -12.34
C TYR A 250 4.54 9.51 -13.04
N ALA A 251 5.15 9.74 -14.20
CA ALA A 251 4.94 10.95 -15.02
C ALA A 251 3.99 10.73 -16.20
N SER A 252 3.35 9.57 -16.28
CA SER A 252 2.37 9.24 -17.31
C SER A 252 1.04 9.92 -17.01
N GLY A 253 0.38 10.43 -18.05
CA GLY A 253 -1.02 10.86 -17.97
C GLY A 253 -2.02 9.71 -18.07
N ARG A 254 -1.55 8.48 -18.30
CA ARG A 254 -2.39 7.27 -18.41
C ARG A 254 -2.90 6.85 -17.03
N LYS A 255 -4.06 6.19 -17.02
CA LYS A 255 -4.61 5.57 -15.80
C LYS A 255 -3.97 4.19 -15.60
N SER A 256 -3.63 3.90 -14.35
CA SER A 256 -3.24 2.55 -13.91
C SER A 256 -4.47 1.65 -13.83
N THR A 257 -4.28 0.34 -13.77
CA THR A 257 -5.40 -0.62 -13.71
C THR A 257 -5.29 -1.52 -12.50
N LEU A 258 -6.40 -1.78 -11.83
CA LEU A 258 -6.58 -2.80 -10.79
C LEU A 258 -7.64 -3.80 -11.27
N LEU A 259 -7.37 -5.10 -11.08
CA LEU A 259 -8.20 -6.21 -11.53
C LEU A 259 -8.49 -7.16 -10.36
N PHE A 260 -9.74 -7.62 -10.26
CA PHE A 260 -10.18 -8.69 -9.35
C PHE A 260 -10.66 -9.91 -10.13
N GLY A 261 -10.71 -11.05 -9.43
CA GLY A 261 -11.32 -12.27 -9.97
C GLY A 261 -10.47 -12.87 -11.08
N SER A 262 -11.12 -13.45 -12.09
CA SER A 262 -10.44 -14.11 -13.20
C SER A 262 -9.68 -13.14 -14.12
N LEU A 263 -10.06 -11.85 -14.11
CA LEU A 263 -9.25 -10.81 -14.77
C LEU A 263 -7.87 -10.65 -14.14
N ALA A 264 -7.71 -10.97 -12.86
CA ALA A 264 -6.40 -10.90 -12.21
C ALA A 264 -5.45 -11.98 -12.75
N ASP A 265 -5.99 -13.10 -13.24
CA ASP A 265 -5.24 -14.27 -13.71
C ASP A 265 -4.50 -14.01 -15.03
N THR A 266 -4.93 -13.00 -15.79
CA THR A 266 -4.23 -12.59 -17.01
C THR A 266 -2.95 -11.83 -16.68
N LEU A 267 -1.86 -12.55 -16.45
CA LEU A 267 -0.49 -12.01 -16.47
C LEU A 267 0.02 -11.73 -17.90
N TYR A 268 -0.77 -12.08 -18.93
CA TYR A 268 -0.40 -11.97 -20.34
C TYR A 268 -0.39 -10.52 -20.82
N GLY A 269 0.79 -10.06 -21.22
CA GLY A 269 1.01 -8.72 -21.78
C GLY A 269 2.06 -8.68 -22.89
N ASP A 270 3.04 -9.58 -22.88
CA ASP A 270 3.97 -9.82 -23.98
C ASP A 270 4.33 -11.33 -23.94
N ASP A 271 4.13 -12.06 -25.05
CA ASP A 271 4.18 -13.54 -25.18
C ASP A 271 5.55 -14.22 -24.85
N ASP A 272 6.46 -13.52 -24.17
CA ASP A 272 7.82 -14.01 -23.84
C ASP A 272 8.36 -13.50 -22.49
N ALA A 273 7.57 -12.75 -21.72
CA ALA A 273 8.03 -12.20 -20.43
C ALA A 273 7.98 -13.26 -19.32
N LEU A 274 9.16 -13.67 -18.82
CA LEU A 274 9.27 -14.65 -17.73
C LEU A 274 8.60 -14.11 -16.46
N VAL A 275 7.48 -14.74 -16.06
CA VAL A 275 6.81 -14.49 -14.78
C VAL A 275 7.71 -14.93 -13.64
N GLN A 276 7.87 -14.06 -12.66
CA GLN A 276 8.66 -14.30 -11.46
C GLN A 276 7.72 -14.40 -10.26
N THR A 277 7.83 -15.48 -9.48
CA THR A 277 6.90 -15.78 -8.39
C THR A 277 7.65 -16.09 -7.10
N THR A 278 7.25 -15.45 -6.01
CA THR A 278 7.78 -15.70 -4.65
C THR A 278 6.63 -16.01 -3.69
N PRO A 279 6.86 -16.84 -2.65
CA PRO A 279 5.90 -17.01 -1.57
C PRO A 279 5.64 -15.71 -0.82
N LEU A 280 4.38 -15.52 -0.41
CA LEU A 280 4.00 -14.56 0.62
C LEU A 280 4.25 -15.19 1.99
N LEU A 281 4.81 -14.40 2.90
CA LEU A 281 5.00 -14.78 4.30
C LEU A 281 3.85 -14.24 5.15
N GLN A 282 3.56 -14.93 6.24
CA GLN A 282 2.55 -14.53 7.21
C GLN A 282 3.22 -14.12 8.53
N SER A 283 2.75 -13.02 9.11
CA SER A 283 3.15 -12.58 10.45
C SER A 283 1.93 -12.64 11.37
N PRO A 284 1.87 -13.56 12.34
CA PRO A 284 0.78 -13.58 13.31
C PRO A 284 0.65 -12.28 14.12
N GLN A 285 1.75 -11.55 14.31
CA GLN A 285 1.77 -10.28 15.03
C GLN A 285 1.30 -9.10 14.17
N ASN A 286 1.56 -9.17 12.85
CA ASN A 286 1.21 -8.12 11.89
C ASN A 286 0.54 -8.73 10.64
N PRO A 287 -0.64 -9.35 10.77
CA PRO A 287 -1.27 -10.12 9.70
C PRO A 287 -1.72 -9.25 8.52
N THR A 288 -1.90 -7.94 8.72
CA THR A 288 -2.28 -6.95 7.69
C THR A 288 -1.38 -7.00 6.45
N PHE A 289 -0.07 -7.15 6.63
CA PHE A 289 0.90 -6.88 5.56
C PHE A 289 1.17 -8.06 4.64
N TYR A 290 1.51 -7.75 3.39
CA TYR A 290 2.04 -8.70 2.42
C TYR A 290 3.56 -8.78 2.53
N TYR A 291 4.05 -9.74 3.32
CA TYR A 291 5.48 -9.98 3.46
C TYR A 291 6.01 -10.88 2.34
N VAL A 292 7.25 -10.64 1.92
CA VAL A 292 8.00 -11.47 0.99
C VAL A 292 9.39 -11.78 1.57
N HIS A 293 9.99 -12.87 1.12
CA HIS A 293 11.33 -13.24 1.53
C HIS A 293 12.36 -12.71 0.52
N LEU A 294 12.98 -11.57 0.82
CA LEU A 294 14.10 -11.04 0.05
C LEU A 294 15.41 -11.70 0.51
N THR A 295 16.12 -12.35 -0.42
CA THR A 295 17.37 -13.10 -0.14
C THR A 295 18.62 -12.30 -0.52
N GLY A 296 18.48 -11.18 -1.23
CA GLY A 296 19.60 -10.30 -1.52
C GLY A 296 19.33 -9.24 -2.57
N LEU A 297 20.37 -8.45 -2.81
CA LEU A 297 20.38 -7.37 -3.79
C LEU A 297 21.61 -7.48 -4.68
N THR A 298 21.47 -7.19 -5.97
CA THR A 298 22.58 -7.02 -6.91
C THR A 298 22.62 -5.60 -7.44
N VAL A 299 23.82 -5.01 -7.49
CA VAL A 299 24.08 -3.71 -8.14
C VAL A 299 25.17 -3.91 -9.18
N GLY A 300 24.85 -3.66 -10.45
CA GLY A 300 25.68 -3.97 -11.61
C GLY A 300 25.92 -5.47 -11.72
N THR A 301 27.19 -5.87 -11.70
CA THR A 301 27.60 -7.29 -11.73
C THR A 301 27.84 -7.89 -10.34
N ARG A 302 27.59 -7.12 -9.27
CA ARG A 302 27.94 -7.52 -7.91
C ARG A 302 26.71 -7.78 -7.05
N ARG A 303 26.54 -9.05 -6.64
CA ARG A 303 25.67 -9.39 -5.50
C ARG A 303 26.25 -8.80 -4.22
N LEU A 304 25.44 -8.02 -3.51
CA LEU A 304 25.88 -7.33 -2.30
C LEU A 304 26.07 -8.32 -1.16
N ARG A 305 27.06 -8.05 -0.30
CA ARG A 305 27.37 -8.89 0.88
C ARG A 305 26.50 -8.47 2.05
N ILE A 306 25.19 -8.60 1.88
CA ILE A 306 24.19 -8.31 2.90
C ILE A 306 23.68 -9.66 3.42
N PRO A 307 23.76 -9.93 4.73
CA PRO A 307 23.24 -11.19 5.27
C PRO A 307 21.72 -11.23 5.10
N GLU A 308 21.16 -12.39 4.76
CA GLU A 308 19.71 -12.57 4.60
C GLU A 308 18.93 -12.21 5.87
N SER A 309 19.55 -12.35 7.05
CA SER A 309 18.98 -11.92 8.33
C SER A 309 18.67 -10.43 8.42
N ALA A 310 19.24 -9.59 7.55
CA ALA A 310 18.88 -8.18 7.43
C ALA A 310 17.46 -7.95 6.86
N PHE A 311 16.89 -8.97 6.20
CA PHE A 311 15.56 -8.95 5.57
C PHE A 311 14.57 -9.88 6.27
N ALA A 312 15.01 -10.68 7.24
CA ALA A 312 14.21 -11.71 7.86
C ALA A 312 13.01 -11.13 8.63
N LEU A 313 11.83 -11.73 8.42
CA LEU A 313 10.67 -11.55 9.28
C LEU A 313 10.88 -12.36 10.56
N ARG A 314 10.90 -11.70 11.71
CA ARG A 314 11.13 -12.35 13.00
C ARG A 314 9.82 -12.83 13.63
N PRO A 315 9.85 -13.84 14.52
CA PRO A 315 8.65 -14.36 15.18
C PRO A 315 7.86 -13.33 16.01
N ASP A 316 8.54 -12.27 16.48
CA ASP A 316 7.93 -11.15 17.21
C ASP A 316 7.27 -10.10 16.29
N GLY A 317 7.27 -10.34 14.98
CA GLY A 317 6.67 -9.45 13.97
C GLY A 317 7.57 -8.32 13.50
N THR A 318 8.78 -8.20 14.06
CA THR A 318 9.79 -7.20 13.62
C THR A 318 10.50 -7.66 12.35
N GLY A 319 11.13 -6.72 11.66
CA GLY A 319 11.86 -6.97 10.42
C GLY A 319 10.92 -7.27 9.25
N GLY A 320 11.37 -8.18 8.40
CA GLY A 320 10.66 -8.58 7.19
C GLY A 320 10.74 -7.54 6.06
N VAL A 321 10.25 -7.93 4.90
CA VAL A 321 10.10 -7.07 3.72
C VAL A 321 8.64 -7.09 3.31
N ILE A 322 7.99 -5.92 3.32
CA ILE A 322 6.60 -5.79 2.85
C ILE A 322 6.56 -5.22 1.44
N VAL A 323 5.54 -5.58 0.66
CA VAL A 323 5.23 -4.94 -0.62
C VAL A 323 4.07 -3.99 -0.42
N ASP A 324 4.29 -2.70 -0.65
CA ASP A 324 3.31 -1.66 -0.32
C ASP A 324 3.07 -0.70 -1.50
N SER A 325 1.87 -0.74 -2.08
CA SER A 325 1.40 0.20 -3.10
C SER A 325 1.24 1.62 -2.54
N GLY A 326 1.04 1.76 -1.23
CA GLY A 326 0.89 3.02 -0.51
C GLY A 326 2.20 3.78 -0.31
N THR A 327 3.36 3.15 -0.52
CA THR A 327 4.66 3.80 -0.38
C THR A 327 5.31 3.98 -1.75
N ALA A 328 5.77 5.18 -2.14
CA ALA A 328 6.39 5.36 -3.45
C ALA A 328 7.81 4.77 -3.54
N LEU A 329 8.71 5.19 -2.63
CA LEU A 329 10.10 4.75 -2.61
C LEU A 329 10.23 3.34 -2.02
N THR A 330 11.27 2.62 -2.46
CA THR A 330 11.72 1.44 -1.70
C THR A 330 12.48 1.91 -0.46
N LEU A 331 12.07 1.42 0.70
CA LEU A 331 12.62 1.76 2.00
C LEU A 331 13.48 0.60 2.50
N LEU A 332 14.72 0.88 2.86
CA LEU A 332 15.69 -0.12 3.31
C LEU A 332 16.30 0.29 4.66
N PRO A 333 16.61 -0.66 5.56
CA PRO A 333 17.30 -0.36 6.80
C PRO A 333 18.62 0.37 6.52
N GLY A 334 19.01 1.32 7.37
CA GLY A 334 20.18 2.18 7.14
C GLY A 334 21.46 1.43 6.74
N ALA A 335 21.75 0.29 7.37
CA ALA A 335 22.90 -0.55 7.01
C ALA A 335 22.80 -1.18 5.61
N VAL A 336 21.61 -1.62 5.21
CA VAL A 336 21.33 -2.16 3.86
C VAL A 336 21.44 -1.04 2.83
N LEU A 337 20.82 0.12 3.11
CA LEU A 337 20.88 1.28 2.23
C LEU A 337 22.33 1.74 2.02
N ALA A 338 23.12 1.82 3.08
CA ALA A 338 24.53 2.20 3.00
C ALA A 338 25.35 1.27 2.08
N GLU A 339 25.09 -0.03 2.13
CA GLU A 339 25.76 -1.02 1.26
C GLU A 339 25.36 -0.86 -0.22
N VAL A 340 24.07 -0.62 -0.50
CA VAL A 340 23.58 -0.33 -1.85
C VAL A 340 24.22 0.96 -2.38
N VAL A 341 24.20 2.03 -1.58
CA VAL A 341 24.77 3.33 -1.92
C VAL A 341 26.27 3.23 -2.19
N ARG A 342 26.99 2.46 -1.37
CA ARG A 342 28.43 2.19 -1.56
C ARG A 342 28.69 1.50 -2.90
N ALA A 343 27.89 0.51 -3.27
CA ALA A 343 28.03 -0.19 -4.55
C ALA A 343 27.78 0.72 -5.75
N PHE A 344 26.75 1.57 -5.70
CA PHE A 344 26.52 2.60 -6.73
C PHE A 344 27.67 3.59 -6.81
N ARG A 345 28.18 4.07 -5.68
CA ARG A 345 29.31 5.03 -5.63
C ARG A 345 30.56 4.47 -6.30
N THR A 346 30.90 3.21 -6.03
CA THR A 346 32.07 2.55 -6.64
C THR A 346 31.95 2.43 -8.15
N GLN A 347 30.75 2.17 -8.67
CA GLN A 347 30.52 1.89 -10.08
C GLN A 347 30.26 3.16 -10.90
N LEU A 348 29.48 4.11 -10.38
CA LEU A 348 29.16 5.39 -11.05
C LEU A 348 30.37 6.33 -11.13
N ARG A 349 31.24 6.32 -10.10
CA ARG A 349 32.40 7.23 -9.99
C ARG A 349 32.04 8.72 -10.12
N LEU A 350 30.81 9.08 -9.74
CA LEU A 350 30.33 10.47 -9.71
C LEU A 350 30.46 11.06 -8.30
N PRO A 351 30.69 12.38 -8.17
CA PRO A 351 30.62 13.05 -6.88
C PRO A 351 29.23 12.95 -6.27
N PHE A 352 29.13 12.84 -4.95
CA PHE A 352 27.86 13.00 -4.24
C PHE A 352 27.39 14.45 -4.33
N ALA A 353 26.08 14.64 -4.47
CA ALA A 353 25.48 15.97 -4.38
C ALA A 353 25.39 16.37 -2.91
N ASN A 354 25.95 17.54 -2.55
CA ASN A 354 25.67 18.16 -1.27
C ASN A 354 24.20 18.62 -1.27
N GLY A 355 23.40 18.08 -0.35
CA GLY A 355 21.97 18.36 -0.23
C GLY A 355 21.47 18.06 1.18
N SER A 356 20.32 18.61 1.54
CA SER A 356 19.66 18.26 2.80
C SER A 356 19.22 16.79 2.79
N ALA A 357 18.95 16.21 3.97
CA ALA A 357 18.40 14.85 4.08
C ALA A 357 17.14 14.65 3.23
N ASP A 358 16.43 15.74 2.86
CA ASP A 358 15.24 15.73 2.02
C ASP A 358 15.50 15.42 0.54
N ASP A 359 16.70 15.71 0.02
CA ASP A 359 17.04 15.52 -1.40
C ASP A 359 17.26 14.05 -1.80
N GLY A 360 17.38 13.13 -0.84
CA GLY A 360 17.62 11.70 -1.09
C GLY A 360 19.07 11.39 -1.46
N VAL A 361 19.32 10.20 -2.01
CA VAL A 361 20.68 9.78 -2.41
C VAL A 361 20.96 10.27 -3.82
N CYS A 362 21.70 11.37 -3.97
CA CYS A 362 21.97 12.00 -5.27
C CYS A 362 23.46 12.13 -5.59
N PHE A 363 23.77 12.05 -6.87
CA PHE A 363 25.09 12.27 -7.48
C PHE A 363 25.04 13.50 -8.36
N VAL A 364 26.14 14.25 -8.40
CA VAL A 364 26.34 15.36 -9.33
C VAL A 364 26.69 14.80 -10.70
N VAL A 365 25.87 15.14 -11.69
CA VAL A 365 26.14 14.86 -13.09
C VAL A 365 26.73 16.14 -13.70
N PRO A 366 27.94 16.11 -14.26
CA PRO A 366 28.52 17.27 -14.90
C PRO A 366 27.61 17.76 -16.05
N THR A 367 27.05 18.97 -15.94
CA THR A 367 26.22 19.58 -16.98
C THR A 367 27.06 19.91 -18.22
N GLU A 368 26.42 20.00 -19.40
CA GLU A 368 26.82 20.52 -20.74
C GLU A 368 28.33 20.56 -21.15
N ALA A 369 29.25 21.02 -20.30
CA ALA A 369 30.69 21.04 -20.55
C ALA A 369 31.36 19.64 -20.53
N TRP A 370 30.83 18.67 -19.79
CA TRP A 370 31.26 17.26 -19.92
C TRP A 370 30.63 16.60 -21.15
N TRP A 371 29.35 16.94 -21.41
CA TRP A 371 28.59 16.51 -22.57
C TRP A 371 29.27 16.92 -23.90
N ARG A 372 29.74 18.17 -24.00
CA ARG A 372 30.51 18.67 -25.16
C ARG A 372 31.90 18.05 -25.33
N ARG A 373 32.56 17.58 -24.26
CA ARG A 373 33.88 16.90 -24.38
C ARG A 373 33.75 15.42 -24.73
N ALA A 374 32.67 14.74 -24.30
CA ALA A 374 32.36 13.38 -24.74
C ALA A 374 31.87 13.37 -26.19
N ALA A 375 31.14 14.42 -26.62
CA ALA A 375 30.64 14.61 -27.98
C ALA A 375 31.69 15.16 -28.98
N GLY A 376 32.98 14.95 -28.74
CA GLY A 376 34.05 15.27 -29.70
C GLY A 376 34.00 14.47 -31.01
N THR A 377 32.94 13.71 -31.25
CA THR A 377 32.58 13.16 -32.56
C THR A 377 31.24 13.76 -32.97
N SER A 378 31.27 14.55 -34.03
CA SER A 378 30.13 15.17 -34.68
C SER A 378 29.17 14.09 -35.21
N SER A 379 28.21 13.68 -34.40
CA SER A 379 26.97 13.10 -34.89
C SER A 379 25.84 13.43 -33.95
N SER A 380 24.72 13.84 -34.55
CA SER A 380 23.44 14.14 -33.91
C SER A 380 22.80 12.86 -33.35
N SER A 381 23.44 12.23 -32.35
CA SER A 381 22.91 11.05 -31.66
C SER A 381 22.38 11.46 -30.29
N SER A 382 21.11 11.12 -30.03
CA SER A 382 20.43 11.06 -28.72
C SER A 382 21.37 11.21 -27.52
N LEU A 383 21.09 12.20 -26.66
CA LEU A 383 21.84 12.49 -25.45
C LEU A 383 22.13 11.20 -24.64
N SER A 384 23.32 10.61 -24.77
CA SER A 384 23.73 9.38 -24.10
C SER A 384 23.61 9.54 -22.58
N GLN A 385 22.56 8.94 -22.03
CA GLN A 385 22.27 8.93 -20.61
C GLN A 385 23.47 8.37 -19.83
N VAL A 386 23.72 8.90 -18.63
CA VAL A 386 24.73 8.34 -17.73
C VAL A 386 24.43 6.85 -17.52
N ALA A 387 25.41 5.99 -17.82
CA ALA A 387 25.28 4.56 -17.57
C ALA A 387 25.10 4.32 -16.07
N VAL A 388 24.00 3.66 -15.71
CA VAL A 388 23.67 3.34 -14.32
C VAL A 388 23.80 1.83 -14.12
N PRO A 389 24.43 1.37 -13.02
CA PRO A 389 24.42 -0.04 -12.66
C PRO A 389 23.00 -0.59 -12.57
N ARG A 390 22.76 -1.75 -13.20
CA ARG A 390 21.54 -2.56 -13.03
C ARG A 390 21.26 -2.79 -11.54
N MET A 391 19.99 -2.87 -11.15
CA MET A 391 19.60 -3.24 -9.78
C MET A 391 18.62 -4.41 -9.82
N VAL A 392 18.91 -5.47 -9.07
CA VAL A 392 18.06 -6.67 -8.99
C VAL A 392 17.71 -6.97 -7.54
N LEU A 393 16.44 -7.28 -7.28
CA LEU A 393 15.96 -7.80 -6.01
C LEU A 393 15.78 -9.31 -6.15
N HIS A 394 16.43 -10.08 -5.28
CA HIS A 394 16.40 -11.54 -5.30
C HIS A 394 15.47 -12.05 -4.20
N PHE A 395 14.56 -12.96 -4.55
CA PHE A 395 13.58 -13.51 -3.63
C PHE A 395 13.78 -15.01 -3.39
N GLN A 396 13.12 -15.54 -2.37
CA GLN A 396 13.02 -16.98 -2.15
C GLN A 396 12.35 -17.65 -3.36
N GLY A 397 12.78 -18.88 -3.66
CA GLY A 397 12.28 -19.62 -4.82
C GLY A 397 13.01 -19.30 -6.13
N GLY A 398 14.01 -18.41 -6.08
CA GLY A 398 14.83 -18.06 -7.25
C GLY A 398 14.22 -16.97 -8.14
N ALA A 399 13.14 -16.32 -7.68
CA ALA A 399 12.54 -15.21 -8.40
C ALA A 399 13.42 -13.96 -8.32
N ASP A 400 13.62 -13.32 -9.47
CA ASP A 400 14.47 -12.14 -9.62
C ASP A 400 13.67 -10.98 -10.23
N LEU A 401 13.59 -9.87 -9.50
CA LEU A 401 13.03 -8.62 -10.00
C LEU A 401 14.14 -7.73 -10.54
N ASP A 402 14.36 -7.78 -11.86
CA ASP A 402 15.29 -6.91 -12.58
C ASP A 402 14.66 -5.54 -12.83
N LEU A 403 15.16 -4.51 -12.15
CA LEU A 403 14.52 -3.20 -12.17
C LEU A 403 14.91 -2.40 -13.42
N PRO A 404 13.93 -1.88 -14.17
CA PRO A 404 14.18 -0.84 -15.18
C PRO A 404 14.81 0.39 -14.54
N ARG A 405 15.78 1.04 -15.21
CA ARG A 405 16.47 2.26 -14.75
C ARG A 405 15.53 3.31 -14.16
N ARG A 406 14.38 3.55 -14.82
CA ARG A 406 13.40 4.56 -14.42
C ARG A 406 12.71 4.28 -13.08
N ASN A 407 12.71 3.01 -12.64
CA ASN A 407 12.03 2.56 -11.43
C ASN A 407 12.86 2.82 -10.15
N TYR A 408 14.19 2.92 -10.27
CA TYR A 408 15.09 3.18 -9.15
C TYR A 408 16.00 4.40 -9.33
N VAL A 409 15.93 5.11 -10.47
CA VAL A 409 16.68 6.34 -10.73
C VAL A 409 15.81 7.49 -11.23
N LEU A 410 16.10 8.68 -10.70
CA LEU A 410 15.65 9.97 -11.21
C LEU A 410 16.82 10.73 -11.84
N ASP A 411 16.73 10.96 -13.14
CA ASP A 411 17.53 11.98 -13.84
C ASP A 411 16.88 13.36 -13.66
N ASP A 412 17.54 14.24 -12.93
CA ASP A 412 17.15 15.63 -12.73
C ASP A 412 18.11 16.54 -13.50
N HIS A 413 17.92 16.58 -14.82
CA HIS A 413 18.75 17.36 -15.73
C HIS A 413 18.77 18.85 -15.38
N ARG A 414 17.67 19.39 -14.84
CA ARG A 414 17.58 20.80 -14.43
C ARG A 414 18.52 21.12 -13.28
N ARG A 415 18.73 20.18 -12.35
CA ARG A 415 19.67 20.33 -11.24
C ARG A 415 21.05 19.71 -11.52
N GLY A 416 21.25 19.09 -12.68
CA GLY A 416 22.46 18.30 -12.97
C GLY A 416 22.65 17.17 -11.96
N ARG A 417 21.57 16.46 -11.60
CA ARG A 417 21.60 15.40 -10.57
C ARG A 417 21.09 14.08 -11.11
N LEU A 418 21.65 12.99 -10.58
CA LEU A 418 21.14 11.63 -10.71
C LEU A 418 20.87 11.10 -9.31
N CYS A 419 19.62 10.75 -9.01
CA CYS A 419 19.20 10.35 -7.67
C CYS A 419 18.67 8.92 -7.63
N LEU A 420 19.05 8.14 -6.63
CA LEU A 420 18.47 6.83 -6.36
C LEU A 420 17.12 7.02 -5.66
N LEU A 421 16.13 6.24 -6.07
CA LEU A 421 14.76 6.26 -5.53
C LEU A 421 14.61 5.28 -4.37
N LEU A 422 15.55 5.40 -3.42
CA LEU A 422 15.64 4.62 -2.20
C LEU A 422 15.67 5.57 -1.00
N ALA A 423 15.10 5.15 0.11
CA ALA A 423 15.18 5.89 1.37
C ALA A 423 15.41 4.96 2.56
N ASP A 424 15.81 5.54 3.68
CA ASP A 424 15.99 4.82 4.92
C ASP A 424 14.61 4.45 5.50
N SER A 425 14.44 3.20 5.91
CA SER A 425 13.24 2.73 6.62
C SER A 425 13.30 3.00 8.13
N GLY A 426 14.43 3.46 8.66
CA GLY A 426 14.72 3.52 10.09
C GLY A 426 15.27 2.19 10.60
N ASP A 427 15.02 1.90 11.87
CA ASP A 427 15.63 0.75 12.56
C ASP A 427 14.93 -0.59 12.32
N ASP A 428 13.77 -0.62 11.61
CA ASP A 428 13.02 -1.88 11.46
C ASP A 428 12.33 -2.11 10.10
N GLY A 429 12.61 -3.28 9.52
CA GLY A 429 12.02 -3.83 8.30
C GLY A 429 12.34 -3.08 7.00
N SER A 430 11.98 -3.68 5.87
CA SER A 430 12.08 -3.07 4.53
C SER A 430 10.70 -2.94 3.88
N THR A 431 10.57 -2.02 2.93
CA THR A 431 9.35 -1.82 2.15
C THR A 431 9.70 -1.71 0.67
N ILE A 432 9.13 -2.58 -0.16
CA ILE A 432 9.18 -2.48 -1.62
C ILE A 432 8.05 -1.53 -2.02
N GLY A 433 8.41 -0.30 -2.41
CA GLY A 433 7.46 0.73 -2.82
C GLY A 433 6.96 0.58 -4.25
N ASN A 434 6.01 1.41 -4.64
CA ASN A 434 5.32 1.30 -5.91
C ASN A 434 6.14 1.76 -7.13
N LEU A 435 7.18 2.59 -6.96
CA LEU A 435 8.02 3.02 -8.10
C LEU A 435 8.74 1.84 -8.73
N VAL A 436 9.14 0.86 -7.89
CA VAL A 436 9.75 -0.38 -8.37
C VAL A 436 8.74 -1.39 -8.86
N GLN A 437 7.44 -1.09 -8.84
CA GLN A 437 6.34 -1.91 -9.34
C GLN A 437 5.72 -1.35 -10.63
N GLN A 438 6.19 -0.20 -11.13
CA GLN A 438 5.68 0.44 -12.35
C GLN A 438 6.08 -0.32 -13.62
N ASP A 439 5.19 -0.28 -14.61
CA ASP A 439 5.25 -1.08 -15.85
C ASP A 439 5.44 -2.57 -15.58
N MET A 440 4.82 -3.03 -14.51
CA MET A 440 4.72 -4.43 -14.17
C MET A 440 3.31 -4.76 -13.74
N ARG A 441 2.89 -5.96 -14.14
CA ARG A 441 1.73 -6.60 -13.54
C ARG A 441 2.19 -7.23 -12.24
N VAL A 442 1.63 -6.78 -11.13
CA VAL A 442 1.86 -7.39 -9.81
C VAL A 442 0.58 -8.12 -9.40
N LEU A 443 0.67 -9.44 -9.26
CA LEU A 443 -0.43 -10.32 -8.89
C LEU A 443 -0.23 -10.85 -7.47
N TYR A 444 -1.24 -10.62 -6.64
CA TYR A 444 -1.37 -11.21 -5.31
C TYR A 444 -2.31 -12.40 -5.43
N ASP A 445 -1.77 -13.61 -5.27
CA ASP A 445 -2.55 -14.83 -5.18
C ASP A 445 -2.64 -15.26 -3.71
N LEU A 446 -3.78 -14.96 -3.10
CA LEU A 446 -4.02 -15.21 -1.68
C LEU A 446 -4.50 -16.65 -1.42
N GLU A 447 -4.87 -17.37 -2.48
CA GLU A 447 -5.19 -18.80 -2.38
C GLU A 447 -3.92 -19.64 -2.43
N ALA A 448 -2.98 -19.27 -3.31
CA ALA A 448 -1.67 -19.92 -3.40
C ALA A 448 -0.62 -19.35 -2.43
N GLU A 449 -0.93 -18.24 -1.74
CA GLU A 449 0.00 -17.49 -0.89
C GLU A 449 1.28 -17.09 -1.65
N THR A 450 1.11 -16.49 -2.83
CA THR A 450 2.23 -16.04 -3.67
C THR A 450 2.05 -14.61 -4.18
N LEU A 451 3.19 -13.98 -4.47
CA LEU A 451 3.28 -12.73 -5.20
C LEU A 451 4.00 -13.01 -6.52
N SER A 452 3.39 -12.60 -7.63
CA SER A 452 3.98 -12.71 -8.96
C SER A 452 4.16 -11.34 -9.59
N PHE A 453 5.26 -11.17 -10.32
CA PHE A 453 5.53 -9.96 -11.09
C PHE A 453 6.00 -10.30 -12.51
N ALA A 454 5.51 -9.54 -13.48
CA ALA A 454 5.90 -9.63 -14.87
C ALA A 454 5.93 -8.24 -15.51
N PRO A 455 6.93 -7.92 -16.36
CA PRO A 455 6.90 -6.72 -17.19
C PRO A 455 5.59 -6.60 -17.98
N ALA A 456 5.01 -5.40 -18.01
CA ALA A 456 3.76 -5.16 -18.73
C ALA A 456 3.68 -3.70 -19.21
N GLN A 457 3.03 -3.50 -20.36
CA GLN A 457 2.71 -2.17 -20.86
C GLN A 457 1.46 -1.61 -20.18
N CYS A 458 1.64 -1.09 -18.97
CA CYS A 458 0.63 -0.28 -18.28
C CYS A 458 0.41 1.05 -19.02
#